data_AF-A0A7K4PFD1-F1
#
_entry.id   AF-A0A7K4PFD1-F1
#
_cell.length_a   1.000
_cell.length_b   1.000
_cell.length_c   1.000
_cell.angle_alpha   90.00
_cell.angle_beta   90.00
_cell.angle_gamma   90.00
#
_symmetry.space_group_name_H-M   'P 1'
#
loop_
_entity.id
_entity.type
_entity.pdbx_description
1 polymer ?
#
loop_
_entity_poly.entity_id
_entity_poly.type
_entity_poly.pdbx_seq_one_letter_code
_entity_poly.pdbx_strand_id
1 'polypeptide(L)'
;ILTFHHEGFFWRCWFFGEGHPESIWTFWYSDQAHPKFCMHGYLFPMPIAVGPFPHPSYDTTAVYRGFWTAFILLAVAAGLVGGLLLVCGVPFSSPHSYKVGGGFLLLSGLFLLLVFLFVMWKEFAADFQRYILLERSERCLDGVPVHVYYGWSFMFAAAGVPLALLSGLLFFLVGRDI
;
A
#
# COMPACT_ATOMS: atom_id res chain seq x y z
N ILE A 1 -3.80 -20.74 -20.03
CA ILE A 1 -2.92 -19.62 -19.63
C ILE A 1 -3.80 -18.45 -19.21
N LEU A 2 -3.61 -17.96 -17.99
CA LEU A 2 -4.34 -16.81 -17.43
C LEU A 2 -3.41 -15.60 -17.36
N THR A 3 -3.99 -14.40 -17.41
CA THR A 3 -3.29 -13.14 -17.16
C THR A 3 -3.59 -12.70 -15.73
N PHE A 4 -2.56 -12.57 -14.92
CA PHE A 4 -2.66 -12.11 -13.54
C PHE A 4 -2.23 -10.65 -13.44
N HIS A 5 -3.00 -9.85 -12.71
CA HIS A 5 -2.72 -8.43 -12.47
C HIS A 5 -2.41 -8.22 -10.99
N HIS A 6 -1.29 -7.56 -10.69
CA HIS A 6 -0.89 -7.19 -9.33
C HIS A 6 -0.62 -5.70 -9.27
N GLU A 7 -1.38 -5.01 -8.43
CA GLU A 7 -1.35 -3.55 -8.31
C GLU A 7 -0.97 -3.15 -6.89
N GLY A 8 -0.08 -2.16 -6.80
CA GLY A 8 0.24 -1.48 -5.56
C GLY A 8 0.38 0.02 -5.81
N PHE A 9 0.76 0.77 -4.77
CA PHE A 9 0.88 2.22 -4.84
C PHE A 9 1.85 2.72 -5.92
N PHE A 10 2.97 2.01 -6.11
CA PHE A 10 4.06 2.45 -6.98
C PHE A 10 4.10 1.77 -8.34
N TRP A 11 3.61 0.53 -8.42
CA TRP A 11 3.75 -0.33 -9.59
C TRP A 11 2.45 -1.09 -9.85
N ARG A 12 2.10 -1.14 -11.13
CA ARG A 12 1.08 -2.03 -11.69
C ARG A 12 1.81 -3.01 -12.59
N CYS A 13 1.64 -4.31 -12.32
CA CYS A 13 2.31 -5.34 -13.07
C CYS A 13 1.34 -6.43 -13.53
N TRP A 14 1.66 -7.07 -14.64
CA TRP A 14 0.95 -8.26 -15.11
C TRP A 14 1.93 -9.35 -15.54
N PHE A 15 1.48 -10.59 -15.43
CA PHE A 15 2.24 -11.78 -15.80
C PHE A 15 1.31 -12.90 -16.26
N PHE A 16 1.84 -13.84 -17.04
CA PHE A 16 1.09 -14.99 -17.56
C PHE A 16 1.48 -16.24 -16.77
N GLY A 17 0.49 -17.05 -16.42
CA GLY A 17 0.77 -18.27 -15.66
C GLY A 17 -0.32 -19.32 -15.75
N GLU A 18 0.03 -20.52 -15.30
CA GLU A 18 -0.90 -21.58 -14.92
C GLU A 18 -1.07 -21.51 -13.40
N GLY A 19 -2.20 -20.96 -12.96
CA GLY A 19 -2.50 -20.78 -11.55
C GLY A 19 -3.98 -20.98 -11.31
N HIS A 20 -4.34 -21.31 -10.07
CA HIS A 20 -5.75 -21.32 -9.69
C HIS A 20 -6.18 -19.87 -9.47
N PRO A 21 -7.18 -19.35 -10.21
CA PRO A 21 -7.60 -17.96 -10.12
C PRO A 21 -8.06 -17.54 -8.72
N GLU A 22 -8.39 -18.51 -7.87
CA GLU A 22 -8.90 -18.31 -6.51
C GLU A 22 -7.83 -18.21 -5.41
N SER A 23 -6.54 -18.36 -5.72
CA SER A 23 -5.49 -18.41 -4.69
C SER A 23 -4.64 -17.13 -4.64
N ILE A 24 -4.72 -16.40 -3.52
CA ILE A 24 -3.83 -15.26 -3.24
C ILE A 24 -2.34 -15.65 -3.23
N TRP A 25 -2.02 -16.92 -3.01
CA TRP A 25 -0.65 -17.43 -3.01
C TRP A 25 0.01 -17.35 -4.39
N THR A 26 -0.76 -17.39 -5.47
CA THR A 26 -0.24 -17.19 -6.84
C THR A 26 0.41 -15.82 -7.02
N PHE A 27 0.10 -14.85 -6.14
CA PHE A 27 0.70 -13.51 -6.15
C PHE A 27 1.86 -13.34 -5.18
N TRP A 28 2.23 -14.39 -4.44
CA TRP A 28 3.37 -14.35 -3.54
C TRP A 28 4.68 -14.13 -4.32
N TYR A 29 5.62 -13.36 -3.76
CA TYR A 29 6.76 -12.85 -4.52
C TYR A 29 7.69 -13.95 -5.06
N SER A 30 7.73 -15.14 -4.45
CA SER A 30 8.53 -16.27 -4.94
C SER A 30 7.85 -17.05 -6.08
N ASP A 31 6.54 -16.91 -6.24
CA ASP A 31 5.73 -17.78 -7.10
C ASP A 31 5.32 -17.06 -8.40
N GLN A 32 5.85 -15.86 -8.64
CA GLN A 32 5.52 -15.05 -9.81
C GLN A 32 6.26 -15.56 -11.05
N ALA A 33 5.48 -16.02 -12.05
CA ALA A 33 6.00 -16.50 -13.32
C ALA A 33 6.68 -15.38 -14.13
N HIS A 34 7.80 -15.71 -14.79
CA HIS A 34 8.53 -14.81 -15.67
C HIS A 34 8.15 -15.08 -17.13
N PRO A 35 8.02 -14.04 -17.98
CA PRO A 35 8.33 -12.62 -17.73
C PRO A 35 7.19 -11.85 -17.04
N LYS A 36 7.58 -10.88 -16.20
CA LYS A 36 6.68 -9.92 -15.53
C LYS A 36 6.82 -8.55 -16.17
N PHE A 37 5.70 -7.95 -16.56
CA PHE A 37 5.67 -6.63 -17.16
C PHE A 37 5.14 -5.63 -16.14
N CYS A 38 5.88 -4.54 -15.91
CA CYS A 38 5.53 -3.55 -14.90
C CYS A 38 5.53 -2.15 -15.50
N MET A 39 4.54 -1.37 -15.09
CA MET A 39 4.45 0.05 -15.31
C MET A 39 4.21 0.75 -13.97
N HIS A 40 4.45 2.05 -13.93
CA HIS A 40 4.15 2.81 -12.73
C HIS A 40 2.67 2.66 -12.36
N GLY A 41 2.44 2.38 -11.07
CA GLY A 41 1.11 2.32 -10.47
C GLY A 41 0.53 3.73 -10.43
N TYR A 42 -0.64 3.87 -11.00
CA TYR A 42 -1.42 5.09 -11.03
C TYR A 42 -2.65 4.86 -10.18
N LEU A 43 -2.45 4.64 -8.87
CA LEU A 43 -3.58 4.44 -7.96
C LEU A 43 -4.38 5.75 -7.92
N PHE A 44 -5.56 5.71 -8.56
CA PHE A 44 -6.38 6.85 -8.91
C PHE A 44 -6.76 7.82 -7.78
N PRO A 45 -7.02 9.06 -8.23
CA PRO A 45 -8.27 9.76 -7.89
C PRO A 45 -8.98 10.43 -9.09
N MET A 46 -8.99 9.76 -10.27
CA MET A 46 -9.67 10.10 -11.56
C MET A 46 -8.90 11.04 -12.52
N PRO A 47 -9.08 10.93 -13.85
CA PRO A 47 -9.92 9.99 -14.61
C PRO A 47 -9.21 8.66 -14.85
N ILE A 48 -9.97 7.63 -15.23
CA ILE A 48 -9.38 6.45 -15.87
C ILE A 48 -8.45 6.94 -16.94
N ALA A 49 -7.18 6.57 -16.85
CA ALA A 49 -6.25 6.81 -17.93
C ALA A 49 -6.76 6.00 -19.11
N VAL A 50 -7.66 6.63 -19.87
CA VAL A 50 -8.23 6.10 -21.10
C VAL A 50 -7.25 6.39 -22.21
N GLY A 51 -6.96 5.37 -23.01
CA GLY A 51 -6.08 5.46 -24.16
C GLY A 51 -4.67 4.94 -23.94
N PRO A 52 -3.92 4.73 -25.03
CA PRO A 52 -2.57 4.16 -24.99
C PRO A 52 -1.56 5.13 -24.37
N PHE A 53 -0.62 4.60 -23.59
CA PHE A 53 0.50 5.38 -23.09
C PHE A 53 1.41 5.83 -24.26
N PRO A 54 1.83 7.12 -24.33
CA PRO A 54 1.52 8.22 -23.42
C PRO A 54 0.23 8.99 -23.78
N HIS A 55 -0.63 9.26 -22.79
CA HIS A 55 -1.86 10.05 -22.91
C HIS A 55 -1.90 11.19 -21.85
N PRO A 56 -2.49 12.38 -22.10
CA PRO A 56 -2.50 13.49 -21.14
C PRO A 56 -3.15 13.18 -19.78
N SER A 57 -4.03 12.18 -19.70
CA SER A 57 -4.64 11.71 -18.45
C SER A 57 -3.63 11.13 -17.44
N TYR A 58 -2.42 10.76 -17.88
CA TYR A 58 -1.36 10.27 -17.00
C TYR A 58 -0.73 11.40 -16.16
N ASP A 59 -0.76 12.67 -16.61
CA ASP A 59 -0.09 13.79 -15.94
C ASP A 59 -0.77 14.20 -14.62
N THR A 60 -2.10 14.31 -14.61
CA THR A 60 -2.88 14.64 -13.39
C THR A 60 -2.75 13.53 -12.33
N THR A 61 -2.60 12.29 -12.79
CA THR A 61 -2.44 11.12 -11.91
C THR A 61 -1.06 11.10 -11.24
N ALA A 62 -0.03 11.67 -11.89
CA ALA A 62 1.31 11.76 -11.32
C ALA A 62 1.39 12.70 -10.11
N VAL A 63 0.67 13.84 -10.12
CA VAL A 63 0.65 14.80 -9.00
C VAL A 63 0.02 14.19 -7.76
N TYR A 64 -1.15 13.56 -7.92
CA TYR A 64 -1.84 12.88 -6.81
C TYR A 64 -1.02 11.74 -6.23
N ARG A 65 -0.33 10.96 -7.08
CA ARG A 65 0.60 9.93 -6.62
C ARG A 65 1.73 10.52 -5.78
N GLY A 66 2.29 11.66 -6.20
CA GLY A 66 3.36 12.35 -5.48
C GLY A 66 2.98 12.68 -4.04
N PHE A 67 1.75 13.14 -3.82
CA PHE A 67 1.23 13.46 -2.49
C PHE A 67 1.20 12.23 -1.56
N TRP A 68 0.58 11.13 -1.99
CA TRP A 68 0.51 9.90 -1.18
C TRP A 68 1.88 9.24 -0.98
N THR A 69 2.74 9.32 -2.00
CA THR A 69 4.12 8.85 -1.91
C THR A 69 4.88 9.59 -0.80
N ALA A 70 4.69 10.91 -0.67
CA ALA A 70 5.32 11.68 0.39
C ALA A 70 4.89 11.21 1.78
N PHE A 71 3.59 10.95 2.00
CA PHE A 71 3.10 10.41 3.27
C PHE A 71 3.64 9.01 3.58
N ILE A 72 3.71 8.12 2.59
CA ILE A 72 4.30 6.78 2.78
C ILE A 72 5.79 6.92 3.15
N LEU A 73 6.55 7.76 2.46
CA LEU A 73 7.97 7.99 2.75
C LEU A 73 8.18 8.59 4.14
N LEU A 74 7.39 9.59 4.52
CA LEU A 74 7.43 10.18 5.86
C LEU A 74 7.09 9.14 6.93
N ALA A 75 6.10 8.28 6.66
CA ALA A 75 5.75 7.22 7.59
C ALA A 75 6.88 6.21 7.79
N VAL A 76 7.50 5.76 6.70
CA VAL A 76 8.62 4.81 6.74
C VAL A 76 9.82 5.43 7.46
N ALA A 77 10.18 6.67 7.13
CA ALA A 77 11.27 7.38 7.78
C ALA A 77 11.01 7.55 9.29
N ALA A 78 9.81 8.00 9.67
CA ALA A 78 9.43 8.12 11.08
C ALA A 78 9.46 6.76 11.79
N GLY A 79 8.96 5.70 11.16
CA GLY A 79 8.97 4.35 11.74
C GLY A 79 10.38 3.81 11.98
N LEU A 80 11.29 4.00 11.01
CA LEU A 80 12.70 3.60 11.14
C LEU A 80 13.42 4.37 12.24
N VAL A 81 13.25 5.71 12.28
CA VAL A 81 13.84 6.56 13.33
C VAL A 81 13.29 6.19 14.70
N GLY A 82 11.97 6.01 14.82
CA GLY A 82 11.32 5.59 16.06
C GLY A 82 11.82 4.23 16.53
N GLY A 83 11.87 3.23 15.65
CA GLY A 83 12.40 1.91 15.95
C GLY A 83 13.86 1.93 16.41
N LEU A 84 14.72 2.69 15.72
CA LEU A 84 16.12 2.84 16.09
C LEU A 84 16.27 3.47 17.49
N LEU A 85 15.53 4.55 17.78
CA LEU A 85 15.56 5.20 19.08
C LEU A 85 15.11 4.26 20.20
N LEU A 86 14.11 3.41 19.96
CA LEU A 86 13.64 2.43 20.93
C LEU A 86 14.68 1.33 21.17
N VAL A 87 15.26 0.76 20.11
CA VAL A 87 16.32 -0.26 20.20
C VAL A 87 17.55 0.30 20.93
N CYS A 88 17.98 1.50 20.58
CA CYS A 88 19.07 2.19 21.27
C CYS A 88 18.70 2.60 22.70
N GLY A 89 17.42 2.85 23.01
CA GLY A 89 16.95 3.22 24.33
C GLY A 89 17.05 2.10 25.38
N VAL A 90 17.00 0.83 24.95
CA VAL A 90 17.09 -0.35 25.81
C VAL A 90 18.37 -0.40 26.66
N PRO A 91 19.60 -0.37 26.08
CA PRO A 91 20.82 -0.43 26.88
C PRO A 91 21.03 0.76 27.82
N PHE A 92 20.45 1.92 27.50
CA PHE A 92 20.63 3.15 28.29
C PHE A 92 19.49 3.43 29.27
N SER A 93 18.43 2.60 29.27
CA SER A 93 17.20 2.79 30.04
C SER A 93 16.68 4.25 29.99
N SER A 94 16.82 4.89 28.82
CA SER A 94 16.64 6.33 28.68
C SER A 94 15.15 6.67 28.49
N PRO A 95 14.48 7.31 29.47
CA PRO A 95 13.06 7.68 29.34
C PRO A 95 12.81 8.62 28.15
N HIS A 96 13.77 9.52 27.89
CA HIS A 96 13.74 10.41 26.73
C HIS A 96 13.71 9.65 25.39
N SER A 97 14.51 8.57 25.27
CA SER A 97 14.56 7.77 24.04
C SER A 97 13.25 7.02 23.80
N TYR A 98 12.61 6.50 24.86
CA TYR A 98 11.29 5.89 24.78
C TYR A 98 10.21 6.89 24.39
N LYS A 99 10.22 8.07 25.00
CA LYS A 99 9.25 9.14 24.70
C LYS A 99 9.34 9.58 23.24
N VAL A 100 10.55 9.93 22.78
CA VAL A 100 10.76 10.41 21.42
C VAL A 100 10.54 9.28 20.40
N GLY A 101 11.04 8.07 20.67
CA GLY A 101 10.84 6.90 19.82
C GLY A 101 9.37 6.51 19.67
N GLY A 102 8.61 6.51 20.78
CA GLY A 102 7.16 6.30 20.75
C GLY A 102 6.41 7.37 19.97
N GLY A 103 6.82 8.64 20.09
CA GLY A 103 6.28 9.74 19.29
C GLY A 103 6.49 9.57 17.79
N PHE A 104 7.67 9.12 17.37
CA PHE A 104 7.95 8.80 15.97
C PHE A 104 7.12 7.62 15.45
N LEU A 105 6.89 6.58 16.26
CA LEU A 105 5.99 5.47 15.89
C LEU A 105 4.53 5.93 15.75
N LEU A 106 4.05 6.83 16.62
CA LEU A 106 2.72 7.43 16.50
C LEU A 106 2.57 8.21 15.19
N LEU A 107 3.55 9.05 14.85
CA LEU A 107 3.55 9.79 13.59
C LEU A 107 3.56 8.85 12.38
N SER A 108 4.39 7.80 12.42
CA SER A 108 4.42 6.77 11.38
C SER A 108 3.05 6.11 11.18
N GLY A 109 2.44 5.66 12.28
CA GLY A 109 1.11 5.04 12.26
C GLY A 109 0.03 5.98 11.73
N LEU A 110 0.06 7.27 12.07
CA LEU A 110 -0.90 8.26 11.60
C LEU A 110 -0.82 8.51 10.09
N PHE A 111 0.39 8.67 9.54
CA PHE A 111 0.57 8.81 8.09
C PHE A 111 0.08 7.58 7.33
N LEU A 112 0.39 6.37 7.83
CA LEU A 112 -0.10 5.13 7.22
C LEU A 112 -1.62 4.97 7.38
N LEU A 113 -2.20 5.43 8.50
CA LEU A 113 -3.66 5.42 8.70
C LEU A 113 -4.37 6.30 7.68
N LEU A 114 -3.85 7.50 7.38
CA LEU A 114 -4.40 8.38 6.35
C LEU A 114 -4.38 7.71 4.98
N VAL A 115 -3.26 7.07 4.63
CA VAL A 115 -3.11 6.32 3.37
C VAL A 115 -4.08 5.13 3.33
N PHE A 116 -4.22 4.40 4.44
CA PHE A 116 -5.14 3.27 4.55
C PHE A 116 -6.61 3.71 4.41
N LEU A 117 -7.03 4.75 5.13
CA LEU A 117 -8.38 5.30 5.02
C LEU A 117 -8.68 5.80 3.61
N PHE A 118 -7.69 6.39 2.93
CA PHE A 118 -7.84 6.75 1.52
C PHE A 118 -8.09 5.54 0.63
N VAL A 119 -7.32 4.45 0.79
CA VAL A 119 -7.57 3.20 0.04
C VAL A 119 -8.96 2.67 0.35
N MET A 120 -9.36 2.62 1.62
CA MET A 120 -10.70 2.18 1.99
C MET A 120 -11.79 3.04 1.34
N TRP A 121 -11.66 4.37 1.39
CA TRP A 121 -12.59 5.26 0.69
C TRP A 121 -12.66 4.97 -0.81
N LYS A 122 -11.51 4.72 -1.44
CA LYS A 122 -11.41 4.40 -2.87
C LYS A 122 -12.11 3.09 -3.23
N GLU A 123 -11.86 2.04 -2.45
CA GLU A 123 -12.41 0.70 -2.64
C GLU A 123 -13.92 0.67 -2.39
N PHE A 124 -14.38 1.32 -1.31
CA PHE A 124 -15.77 1.20 -0.84
C PHE A 124 -16.71 2.31 -1.31
N ALA A 125 -16.22 3.53 -1.56
CA ALA A 125 -17.09 4.68 -1.81
C ALA A 125 -16.99 5.28 -3.22
N ALA A 126 -15.86 5.11 -3.94
CA ALA A 126 -15.59 5.91 -5.12
C ALA A 126 -15.84 5.21 -6.47
N ASP A 127 -15.12 4.12 -6.81
CA ASP A 127 -15.15 3.66 -8.23
C ASP A 127 -14.57 2.26 -8.52
N PHE A 128 -14.42 1.37 -7.52
CA PHE A 128 -13.78 0.07 -7.73
C PHE A 128 -14.51 -0.80 -8.78
N GLN A 129 -15.84 -0.82 -8.75
CA GLN A 129 -16.64 -1.58 -9.72
C GLN A 129 -16.50 -1.03 -11.16
N ARG A 130 -16.45 0.29 -11.32
CA ARG A 130 -16.26 0.91 -12.64
C ARG A 130 -14.88 0.63 -13.23
N TYR A 131 -13.86 0.59 -12.37
CA TYR A 131 -12.50 0.22 -12.77
C TYR A 131 -12.44 -1.22 -13.32
N ILE A 132 -13.06 -2.17 -12.61
CA ILE A 132 -13.15 -3.57 -13.07
C ILE A 132 -13.85 -3.66 -14.41
N LEU A 133 -14.95 -2.94 -14.60
CA LEU A 133 -15.71 -2.95 -15.85
C LEU A 133 -14.91 -2.40 -17.04
N LEU A 134 -14.12 -1.35 -16.83
CA LEU A 134 -13.29 -0.76 -17.89
C LEU A 134 -12.12 -1.65 -18.27
N GLU A 135 -11.39 -2.20 -17.29
CA GLU A 135 -10.29 -3.13 -17.59
C GLU A 135 -10.79 -4.41 -18.28
N ARG A 136 -11.98 -4.92 -17.88
CA ARG A 136 -12.64 -6.05 -18.55
C ARG A 136 -12.90 -5.77 -20.02
N SER A 137 -13.39 -4.56 -20.33
CA SER A 137 -13.83 -4.20 -21.69
C SER A 137 -12.69 -4.15 -22.73
N GLU A 138 -11.44 -3.96 -22.30
CA GLU A 138 -10.30 -3.84 -23.22
C GLU A 138 -9.52 -5.14 -23.44
N ARG A 139 -9.58 -6.12 -22.52
CA ARG A 139 -8.66 -7.28 -22.55
C ARG A 139 -9.28 -8.65 -22.29
N CYS A 140 -10.52 -8.72 -21.79
CA CYS A 140 -11.15 -10.00 -21.45
C CYS A 140 -12.19 -10.42 -22.49
N LEU A 141 -12.31 -11.73 -22.75
CA LEU A 141 -13.42 -12.30 -23.51
C LEU A 141 -14.74 -12.10 -22.74
N ASP A 142 -15.81 -11.78 -23.47
CA ASP A 142 -17.15 -11.63 -22.90
C ASP A 142 -17.55 -12.90 -22.11
N GLY A 143 -18.04 -12.69 -20.88
CA GLY A 143 -18.51 -13.78 -20.01
C GLY A 143 -17.47 -14.38 -19.05
N VAL A 144 -16.19 -14.02 -19.13
CA VAL A 144 -15.18 -14.49 -18.14
C VAL A 144 -15.31 -13.69 -16.82
N PRO A 145 -15.42 -14.33 -15.64
CA PRO A 145 -15.47 -13.63 -14.36
C PRO A 145 -14.09 -13.05 -13.98
N VAL A 146 -14.08 -11.83 -13.45
CA VAL A 146 -12.87 -11.18 -12.91
C VAL A 146 -12.92 -11.27 -11.39
N HIS A 147 -11.94 -11.96 -10.81
CA HIS A 147 -11.81 -12.11 -9.35
C HIS A 147 -10.75 -11.13 -8.84
N VAL A 148 -11.08 -10.40 -7.77
CA VAL A 148 -10.16 -9.44 -7.15
C VAL A 148 -10.01 -9.75 -5.67
N TYR A 149 -8.76 -9.76 -5.20
CA TYR A 149 -8.41 -10.04 -3.82
C TYR A 149 -7.48 -8.94 -3.30
N TYR A 150 -7.59 -8.62 -2.02
CA TYR A 150 -6.60 -7.78 -1.34
C TYR A 150 -5.29 -8.54 -1.20
N GLY A 151 -4.19 -7.91 -1.63
CA GLY A 151 -2.86 -8.51 -1.53
C GLY A 151 -2.31 -8.54 -0.10
N TRP A 152 -1.23 -9.30 0.09
CA TRP A 152 -0.52 -9.41 1.37
C TRP A 152 -0.07 -8.07 1.97
N SER A 153 0.39 -7.14 1.13
CA SER A 153 0.80 -5.80 1.56
C SER A 153 -0.35 -5.03 2.22
N PHE A 154 -1.57 -5.15 1.68
CA PHE A 154 -2.76 -4.53 2.26
C PHE A 154 -3.10 -5.17 3.61
N MET A 155 -3.05 -6.50 3.70
CA MET A 155 -3.28 -7.22 4.96
C MET A 155 -2.27 -6.82 6.05
N PHE A 156 -0.98 -6.73 5.70
CA PHE A 156 0.06 -6.27 6.62
C PHE A 156 -0.14 -4.82 7.04
N ALA A 157 -0.57 -3.93 6.15
CA ALA A 157 -0.89 -2.56 6.51
C ALA A 157 -2.10 -2.50 7.46
N ALA A 158 -3.18 -3.23 7.16
CA ALA A 158 -4.38 -3.29 7.98
C ALA A 158 -4.10 -3.77 9.42
N ALA A 159 -3.21 -4.76 9.59
CA ALA A 159 -2.79 -5.23 10.90
C ALA A 159 -1.70 -4.35 11.54
N GLY A 160 -0.73 -3.88 10.75
CA GLY A 160 0.46 -3.19 11.24
C GLY A 160 0.21 -1.77 11.71
N VAL A 161 -0.68 -1.01 11.05
CA VAL A 161 -1.02 0.36 11.43
C VAL A 161 -1.55 0.48 12.87
N PRO A 162 -2.60 -0.27 13.29
CA PRO A 162 -3.08 -0.18 14.66
C PRO A 162 -2.04 -0.64 15.68
N LEU A 163 -1.23 -1.66 15.34
CA LEU A 163 -0.15 -2.13 16.20
C LEU A 163 0.95 -1.07 16.38
N ALA A 164 1.33 -0.36 15.32
CA ALA A 164 2.31 0.72 15.37
C ALA A 164 1.79 1.89 16.23
N LEU A 165 0.52 2.26 16.09
CA LEU A 165 -0.12 3.30 16.92
C LEU A 165 -0.17 2.91 18.40
N LEU A 166 -0.60 1.67 18.69
CA LEU A 166 -0.65 1.16 20.06
C LEU A 166 0.75 1.11 20.69
N SER A 167 1.73 0.56 19.96
CA SER A 167 3.12 0.50 20.42
C SER A 167 3.70 1.89 20.66
N GLY A 168 3.50 2.82 19.72
CA GLY A 168 3.94 4.20 19.86
C GLY A 168 3.33 4.89 21.08
N LEU A 169 2.03 4.68 21.32
CA LEU A 169 1.34 5.22 22.51
C LEU A 169 1.94 4.66 23.80
N LEU A 170 2.14 3.35 23.89
CA LEU A 170 2.69 2.70 25.08
C LEU A 170 4.10 3.23 25.39
N PHE A 171 5.00 3.26 24.40
CA PHE A 171 6.36 3.77 24.60
C PHE A 171 6.39 5.27 24.93
N PHE A 172 5.51 6.06 24.32
CA PHE A 172 5.39 7.47 24.63
C PHE A 172 4.96 7.71 26.08
N LEU A 173 3.98 6.95 26.58
CA LEU A 173 3.50 7.03 27.96
C LEU A 173 4.57 6.54 28.95
N VAL A 174 5.21 5.40 28.68
CA VAL A 174 6.29 4.88 29.51
C VAL A 174 7.44 5.88 29.63
N GLY A 175 7.89 6.47 28.52
CA GLY A 175 8.94 7.49 28.55
C GLY A 175 8.52 8.84 29.18
N ARG A 176 7.24 9.03 29.46
CA ARG A 176 6.72 10.20 30.19
C ARG A 176 6.61 9.93 31.69
N ASP A 177 6.29 8.69 32.06
CA ASP A 177 5.98 8.30 33.43
C ASP A 177 7.22 7.76 34.19
N ILE A 178 8.31 7.38 33.48
CA ILE A 178 9.67 7.13 34.02
C ILE A 178 10.43 8.46 34.13
#